data_AF-A0A6V7TTP0-F1
#
_entry.id   AF-A0A6V7TTP0-F1
#
_cell.length_a   1.000
_cell.length_b   1.000
_cell.length_c   1.000
_cell.angle_alpha   90.00
_cell.angle_beta   90.00
_cell.angle_gamma   90.00
#
_symmetry.space_group_name_H-M   'P 1'
#
loop_
_entity.id
_entity.type
_entity.pdbx_description
1 polymer ?
#
loop_
_entity_poly.entity_id
_entity_poly.type
_entity_poly.pdbx_seq_one_letter_code
_entity_poly.pdbx_strand_id
1 'polypeptide(L)'
;MFRDMELSSTIMNDYKEKDSIDLTVRVLTSVFWPIDNQVAMCTLPQSAEQVFRQFEQFYLGKHNGRKITLNPGLGHADVKAIFFVNGASKGDLNRRNTAGGDDDLASQQESETPGSSSSMLVSSSNKNPPQPLIVRRREEQKILTVTTYQMCLLMRFNINEKMTF
;
A
#
# COMPACT_ATOMS: atom_id res chain seq x y z
N MET A 1 -19.72 -28.24 12.88
CA MET A 1 -19.17 -27.68 11.63
C MET A 1 -20.24 -27.01 10.77
N PHE A 2 -20.86 -27.66 9.76
CA PHE A 2 -21.73 -26.95 8.77
C PHE A 2 -22.83 -26.04 9.37
N ARG A 3 -23.57 -26.51 10.38
CA ARG A 3 -24.58 -25.67 11.07
C ARG A 3 -24.00 -24.37 11.66
N ASP A 4 -22.75 -24.37 12.12
CA ASP A 4 -22.11 -23.14 12.64
C ASP A 4 -21.85 -22.13 11.51
N MET A 5 -21.61 -22.60 10.27
CA MET A 5 -21.43 -21.72 9.10
C MET A 5 -22.74 -21.07 8.68
N GLU A 6 -23.84 -21.85 8.66
CA GLU A 6 -25.19 -21.34 8.40
C GLU A 6 -25.60 -20.32 9.47
N LEU A 7 -25.49 -20.68 10.76
CA LEU A 7 -25.81 -19.80 11.87
C LEU A 7 -24.94 -18.54 11.88
N SER A 8 -23.64 -18.65 11.58
CA SER A 8 -22.76 -17.47 11.43
C SER A 8 -23.25 -16.52 10.35
N SER A 9 -23.66 -17.05 9.19
CA SER A 9 -24.23 -16.25 8.10
C SER A 9 -25.50 -15.53 8.53
N THR A 10 -26.43 -16.21 9.23
CA THR A 10 -27.62 -15.57 9.80
C THR A 10 -27.28 -14.48 10.81
N ILE A 11 -26.34 -14.73 11.73
CA ILE A 11 -25.89 -13.75 12.74
C ILE A 11 -25.26 -12.52 12.07
N MET A 12 -24.48 -12.69 11.01
CA MET A 12 -23.90 -11.57 10.26
C MET A 12 -24.94 -10.80 9.44
N ASN A 13 -25.92 -11.48 8.83
CA ASN A 13 -27.01 -10.80 8.12
C ASN A 13 -27.90 -9.98 9.07
N ASP A 14 -28.01 -10.40 10.33
CA ASP A 14 -28.65 -9.66 11.42
C ASP A 14 -27.80 -8.48 11.92
N TYR A 15 -26.46 -8.56 11.83
CA TYR A 15 -25.53 -7.51 12.24
C TYR A 15 -25.41 -6.45 11.13
N LYS A 16 -26.17 -5.35 11.27
CA LYS A 16 -26.24 -4.28 10.26
C LYS A 16 -25.65 -2.95 10.73
N GLU A 17 -24.54 -2.99 11.47
CA GLU A 17 -23.78 -1.76 11.72
C GLU A 17 -22.99 -1.34 10.49
N LYS A 18 -22.89 -0.02 10.29
CA LYS A 18 -22.09 0.60 9.22
C LYS A 18 -20.83 1.19 9.83
N ASP A 19 -19.87 0.32 10.07
CA ASP A 19 -18.56 0.68 10.56
C ASP A 19 -17.66 1.27 9.48
N SER A 20 -16.54 1.86 9.90
CA SER A 20 -15.47 2.33 9.00
C SER A 20 -14.67 1.20 8.34
N ILE A 21 -14.85 -0.04 8.80
CA ILE A 21 -14.20 -1.26 8.32
C ILE A 21 -15.31 -2.27 8.02
N ASP A 22 -15.23 -2.95 6.87
CA ASP A 22 -16.09 -4.08 6.56
C ASP A 22 -15.70 -5.30 7.41
N LEU A 23 -16.62 -5.76 8.26
CA LEU A 23 -16.40 -6.85 9.21
C LEU A 23 -17.27 -8.06 8.84
N THR A 24 -16.64 -9.20 8.57
CA THR A 24 -17.30 -10.51 8.50
C THR A 24 -16.80 -11.41 9.61
N VAL A 25 -17.68 -11.81 10.53
CA VAL A 25 -17.36 -12.74 11.64
C VAL A 25 -17.93 -14.13 11.37
N ARG A 26 -17.20 -15.17 11.79
CA ARG A 26 -17.69 -16.55 11.85
C ARG A 26 -17.63 -17.03 13.30
N VAL A 27 -18.78 -17.43 13.85
CA VAL A 27 -18.92 -17.92 15.22
C VAL A 27 -18.86 -19.44 15.20
N LEU A 28 -17.85 -20.00 15.86
CA LEU A 28 -17.57 -21.44 15.87
C LEU A 28 -17.87 -22.04 17.24
N THR A 29 -18.53 -23.19 17.28
CA THR A 29 -18.74 -23.94 18.53
C THR A 29 -17.51 -24.80 18.82
N SER A 30 -16.72 -24.45 19.83
CA SER A 30 -15.38 -25.05 20.09
C SER A 30 -15.32 -26.58 20.06
N VAL A 31 -16.29 -27.27 20.66
CA VAL A 31 -16.37 -28.76 20.66
C VAL A 31 -16.63 -29.40 19.29
N PHE A 32 -17.00 -28.63 18.27
CA PHE A 32 -17.27 -29.12 16.92
C PHE A 32 -16.21 -28.76 15.88
N TRP A 33 -15.08 -28.14 16.27
CA TRP A 33 -14.01 -27.76 15.36
C TRP A 33 -12.63 -28.12 15.95
N PRO A 34 -11.69 -28.65 15.15
CA PRO A 34 -10.32 -28.92 15.60
C PRO A 34 -9.52 -27.60 15.65
N ILE A 35 -9.90 -26.71 16.56
CA ILE A 35 -9.22 -25.44 16.81
C ILE A 35 -8.14 -25.72 17.84
N ASP A 36 -6.87 -25.53 17.45
CA ASP A 36 -5.80 -25.43 18.44
C ASP A 36 -6.02 -24.14 19.25
N ASN A 37 -6.14 -24.27 20.57
CA ASN A 37 -6.34 -23.14 21.47
C ASN A 37 -5.02 -22.46 21.87
N GLN A 38 -3.86 -22.94 21.42
CA GLN A 38 -2.55 -22.31 21.68
C GLN A 38 -2.27 -21.10 20.75
N VAL A 39 -3.27 -20.24 20.58
CA VAL A 39 -3.19 -19.06 19.71
C VAL A 39 -2.67 -17.88 20.50
N ALA A 40 -1.50 -17.35 20.11
CA ALA A 40 -0.92 -16.16 20.71
C ALA A 40 -1.86 -14.96 20.52
N MET A 41 -2.28 -14.32 21.61
CA MET A 41 -3.10 -13.11 21.54
C MET A 41 -2.28 -11.96 20.93
N CYS A 42 -2.82 -11.27 19.93
CA CYS A 42 -2.23 -10.06 19.37
C CYS A 42 -3.04 -8.81 19.75
N THR A 43 -2.36 -7.70 19.99
CA THR A 43 -3.01 -6.39 20.10
C THR A 43 -3.51 -5.97 18.72
N LEU A 44 -4.84 -5.94 18.54
CA LEU A 44 -5.46 -5.44 17.32
C LEU A 44 -5.20 -3.93 17.15
N PRO A 45 -5.20 -3.41 15.90
CA PRO A 45 -5.34 -1.98 15.66
C PRO A 45 -6.64 -1.45 16.27
N GLN A 46 -6.60 -0.27 16.89
CA GLN A 46 -7.73 0.28 17.66
C GLN A 46 -9.04 0.35 16.87
N SER A 47 -8.99 0.67 15.58
CA SER A 47 -10.17 0.68 14.70
C SER A 47 -10.80 -0.71 14.52
N ALA A 48 -9.98 -1.75 14.34
CA ALA A 48 -10.46 -3.13 14.25
C ALA A 48 -10.96 -3.66 15.61
N GLU A 49 -10.34 -3.24 16.72
CA GLU A 49 -10.77 -3.61 18.07
C GLU A 49 -12.14 -3.02 18.42
N GLN A 50 -12.40 -1.76 18.07
CA GLN A 50 -13.71 -1.11 18.29
C GLN A 50 -14.83 -1.84 17.56
N VAL A 51 -14.61 -2.12 16.28
CA VAL A 51 -15.57 -2.83 15.40
C VAL A 51 -15.83 -4.25 15.92
N PHE A 52 -14.80 -4.96 16.40
CA PHE A 52 -14.98 -6.27 17.03
C PHE A 52 -15.75 -6.20 18.37
N ARG A 53 -15.50 -5.18 19.20
CA ARG A 53 -16.21 -4.97 20.48
C ARG A 53 -17.70 -4.68 20.29
N GLN A 54 -18.08 -3.97 19.22
CA GLN A 54 -19.49 -3.74 18.87
C GLN A 54 -20.18 -5.06 18.51
N PHE A 55 -19.56 -5.87 17.64
CA PHE A 55 -20.05 -7.21 17.33
C PHE A 55 -20.15 -8.12 18.58
N GLU A 56 -19.17 -8.08 19.48
CA GLU A 56 -19.19 -8.84 20.74
C GLU A 56 -20.40 -8.46 21.61
N GLN A 57 -20.68 -7.17 21.79
CA GLN A 57 -21.83 -6.69 22.55
C GLN A 57 -23.16 -7.12 21.91
N PHE A 58 -23.29 -6.99 20.59
CA PHE A 58 -24.44 -7.48 19.83
C PHE A 58 -24.66 -8.99 20.01
N TYR A 59 -23.58 -9.79 19.89
CA TYR A 59 -23.66 -11.24 20.04
C TYR A 59 -24.09 -11.64 21.46
N LEU A 60 -23.45 -11.07 22.48
CA LEU A 60 -23.75 -11.37 23.89
C LEU A 60 -25.16 -10.93 24.29
N GLY A 61 -25.64 -9.79 23.77
CA GLY A 61 -27.01 -9.32 24.00
C GLY A 61 -28.09 -10.24 23.43
N LYS A 62 -27.82 -10.91 22.30
CA LYS A 62 -28.70 -11.97 21.73
C LYS A 62 -28.50 -13.34 22.37
N HIS A 63 -27.29 -13.64 22.87
CA HIS A 63 -26.89 -14.96 23.35
C HIS A 63 -26.41 -14.93 24.81
N ASN A 64 -27.30 -14.50 25.71
CA ASN A 64 -27.08 -14.50 27.16
C ASN A 64 -26.53 -15.84 27.68
N GLY A 65 -25.59 -15.76 28.62
CA GLY A 65 -24.94 -16.93 29.23
C GLY A 65 -23.87 -17.60 28.38
N ARG A 66 -23.56 -17.08 27.17
CA ARG A 66 -22.41 -17.52 26.37
C ARG A 66 -21.19 -16.64 26.62
N LYS A 67 -20.01 -17.21 26.34
CA LYS A 67 -18.75 -16.48 26.20
C LYS A 67 -18.27 -16.64 24.76
N ILE A 68 -17.98 -15.53 24.09
CA ILE A 68 -17.26 -15.51 22.81
C ILE A 68 -15.77 -15.26 23.09
N THR A 69 -14.89 -15.65 22.17
CA THR A 69 -13.45 -15.38 22.25
C THR A 69 -12.93 -15.29 20.83
N LEU A 70 -12.22 -14.20 20.50
CA LEU A 70 -11.62 -14.02 19.19
C LEU A 70 -10.43 -14.98 19.02
N ASN A 71 -10.33 -15.58 17.83
CA ASN A 71 -9.15 -16.34 17.42
C ASN A 71 -8.47 -15.63 16.23
N PRO A 72 -7.40 -14.83 16.48
CA PRO A 72 -6.65 -14.15 15.41
C PRO A 72 -5.97 -15.11 14.42
N GLY A 73 -5.67 -16.34 14.81
CA GLY A 73 -5.02 -17.34 13.96
C GLY A 73 -5.90 -17.86 12.83
N LEU A 74 -7.22 -17.74 12.94
CA LEU A 74 -8.18 -18.08 11.88
C LEU A 74 -8.65 -16.86 11.08
N GLY A 75 -8.13 -15.66 11.40
CA GLY A 75 -8.53 -14.40 10.80
C GLY A 75 -7.62 -13.94 9.65
N HIS A 76 -8.22 -13.22 8.71
CA HIS A 76 -7.54 -12.50 7.63
C HIS A 76 -8.20 -11.12 7.46
N ALA A 77 -7.51 -10.22 6.76
CA ALA A 77 -7.99 -8.89 6.43
C ALA A 77 -7.38 -8.41 5.11
N ASP A 78 -8.13 -7.59 4.38
CA ASP A 78 -7.63 -6.89 3.20
C ASP A 78 -7.15 -5.48 3.60
N VAL A 79 -5.85 -5.24 3.46
CA VAL A 79 -5.21 -3.97 3.85
C VAL A 79 -4.84 -3.17 2.61
N LYS A 80 -5.33 -1.93 2.53
CA LYS A 80 -4.90 -0.97 1.51
C LYS A 80 -3.50 -0.42 1.85
N ALA A 81 -2.50 -0.82 1.09
CA ALA A 81 -1.13 -0.32 1.19
C ALA A 81 -0.85 0.77 0.14
N ILE A 82 -0.08 1.79 0.53
CA ILE A 82 0.41 2.87 -0.34
C ILE A 82 1.93 2.76 -0.43
N PHE A 83 2.43 2.51 -1.63
CA PHE A 83 3.86 2.43 -1.92
C PHE A 83 4.33 3.69 -2.63
N PHE A 84 5.50 4.21 -2.25
CA PHE A 84 6.09 5.39 -2.86
C PHE A 84 7.30 4.99 -3.71
N VAL A 85 7.14 5.00 -5.04
CA VAL A 85 8.24 4.65 -5.96
C VAL A 85 9.15 5.85 -6.14
N ASN A 86 10.40 5.75 -5.67
CA ASN A 86 11.45 6.70 -6.00
C ASN A 86 11.85 6.54 -7.47
N GLY A 87 11.89 7.65 -8.22
CA GLY A 87 12.05 7.67 -9.67
C GLY A 87 13.42 7.20 -10.15
N ALA A 88 13.59 5.89 -10.30
CA ALA A 88 14.69 5.25 -11.00
C ALA A 88 14.17 4.16 -11.94
N SER A 89 13.29 4.54 -12.88
CA SER A 89 12.94 3.72 -14.05
C SER A 89 14.15 3.62 -14.98
N LYS A 90 15.10 2.78 -14.59
CA LYS A 90 16.33 2.44 -15.32
C LYS A 90 15.94 1.52 -16.48
N GLY A 91 15.40 2.11 -17.54
CA GLY A 91 14.68 1.39 -18.60
C GLY A 91 14.73 2.04 -19.98
N ASP A 92 15.80 2.77 -20.29
CA ASP A 92 15.99 3.41 -21.61
C ASP A 92 17.44 3.25 -22.11
N LEU A 93 17.97 2.03 -21.96
CA LEU A 93 19.37 1.70 -22.29
C LEU A 93 19.48 0.48 -23.23
N ASN A 94 18.66 0.44 -24.29
CA ASN A 94 18.88 -0.52 -25.38
C ASN A 94 18.45 0.00 -26.78
N ARG A 95 18.95 1.17 -27.18
CA ARG A 95 19.01 1.60 -28.60
C ARG A 95 20.28 2.39 -28.90
N ARG A 96 21.41 1.69 -28.90
CA ARG A 96 22.63 2.11 -29.62
C ARG A 96 23.54 0.90 -29.84
N ASN A 97 23.43 0.29 -31.04
CA ASN A 97 24.50 -0.37 -31.80
C ASN A 97 23.91 -1.26 -32.92
N THR A 98 23.67 -0.65 -34.08
CA THR A 98 23.81 -1.30 -35.39
C THR A 98 24.44 -0.27 -36.31
N ALA A 99 25.73 -0.42 -36.58
CA ALA A 99 26.47 0.37 -37.55
C ALA A 99 26.57 -0.41 -38.87
N GLY A 100 26.52 0.30 -40.00
CA GLY A 100 26.51 -0.25 -41.36
C GLY A 100 25.33 0.30 -42.16
N GLY A 101 25.55 1.07 -43.23
CA GLY A 101 26.84 1.50 -43.78
C GLY A 101 26.69 2.08 -45.18
N ASP A 102 26.38 3.38 -45.24
CA ASP A 102 25.87 4.14 -46.38
C ASP A 102 25.88 5.67 -46.09
N ASP A 103 26.05 6.63 -47.02
CA ASP A 103 26.97 6.64 -48.19
C ASP A 103 27.28 8.09 -48.72
N ASP A 104 28.14 8.19 -49.75
CA ASP A 104 28.41 9.28 -50.73
C ASP A 104 28.66 10.79 -50.36
N LEU A 105 29.93 11.19 -50.61
CA LEU A 105 30.50 12.38 -51.32
C LEU A 105 29.97 13.85 -51.28
N ALA A 106 30.92 14.76 -50.96
CA ALA A 106 31.28 16.09 -51.55
C ALA A 106 30.22 17.23 -51.69
N SER A 107 30.48 18.48 -51.25
CA SER A 107 31.43 19.48 -51.84
C SER A 107 31.62 20.70 -50.87
N GLN A 108 32.82 21.27 -50.64
CA GLN A 108 33.41 22.53 -51.23
C GLN A 108 32.47 23.78 -51.18
N GLN A 109 32.87 25.03 -50.84
CA GLN A 109 34.18 25.72 -50.84
C GLN A 109 34.14 27.10 -50.08
N GLU A 110 35.27 27.56 -49.45
CA GLU A 110 35.78 28.97 -49.24
C GLU A 110 34.87 30.13 -48.66
N SER A 111 35.33 31.26 -48.06
CA SER A 111 36.67 31.82 -47.69
C SER A 111 36.60 32.97 -46.64
N GLU A 112 37.71 33.12 -45.88
CA GLU A 112 38.38 34.31 -45.27
C GLU A 112 37.68 35.49 -44.49
N THR A 113 38.53 36.24 -43.76
CA THR A 113 38.26 37.29 -42.73
C THR A 113 38.69 38.70 -43.24
N PRO A 114 38.83 39.82 -42.46
CA PRO A 114 38.34 40.23 -41.11
C PRO A 114 37.68 41.65 -41.08
N GLY A 115 37.18 42.15 -39.93
CA GLY A 115 36.91 43.61 -39.78
C GLY A 115 36.05 44.13 -38.61
N SER A 116 36.71 44.66 -37.57
CA SER A 116 36.33 45.82 -36.71
C SER A 116 34.90 46.06 -36.14
N SER A 117 34.84 46.03 -34.80
CA SER A 117 34.28 47.09 -33.92
C SER A 117 32.78 47.42 -33.93
N SER A 118 32.06 47.09 -32.83
CA SER A 118 31.48 48.12 -31.92
C SER A 118 30.69 47.57 -30.70
N SER A 119 30.67 48.39 -29.64
CA SER A 119 29.65 48.52 -28.57
C SER A 119 29.27 47.33 -27.67
N MET A 120 29.67 47.51 -26.42
CA MET A 120 29.26 46.81 -25.20
C MET A 120 27.74 46.73 -24.99
N LEU A 121 27.25 45.57 -24.54
CA LEU A 121 25.98 45.41 -23.80
C LEU A 121 26.18 44.34 -22.71
N VAL A 122 26.12 44.72 -21.43
CA VAL A 122 26.21 43.76 -20.32
C VAL A 122 24.83 43.17 -20.03
N SER A 123 24.54 42.02 -20.63
CA SER A 123 23.31 41.28 -20.36
C SER A 123 23.42 40.54 -19.02
N SER A 124 23.00 41.21 -17.94
CA SER A 124 22.96 40.66 -16.58
C SER A 124 22.26 39.29 -16.56
N SER A 125 23.06 38.25 -16.34
CA SER A 125 22.57 36.88 -16.22
C SER A 125 21.77 36.74 -14.93
N ASN A 126 20.46 36.96 -14.98
CA ASN A 126 19.58 36.78 -13.85
C ASN A 126 19.43 35.27 -13.58
N LYS A 127 20.42 34.70 -12.88
CA LYS A 127 20.42 33.33 -12.38
C LYS A 127 19.35 33.20 -11.29
N ASN A 128 18.09 33.05 -11.70
CA ASN A 128 17.08 32.48 -10.83
C ASN A 128 17.63 31.16 -10.27
N PRO A 129 17.59 30.93 -8.94
CA PRO A 129 17.95 29.63 -8.40
C PRO A 129 17.03 28.56 -9.02
N PRO A 130 17.55 27.37 -9.36
CA PRO A 130 16.71 26.30 -9.88
C PRO A 130 15.66 25.98 -8.81
N GLN A 131 14.39 26.21 -9.14
CA GLN A 131 13.30 25.86 -8.23
C GLN A 131 13.36 24.36 -7.93
N PRO A 132 13.14 23.94 -6.68
CA PRO A 132 13.17 22.52 -6.35
C PRO A 132 12.09 21.82 -7.17
N LEU A 133 12.52 20.96 -8.10
CA LEU A 133 11.62 20.07 -8.81
C LEU A 133 10.87 19.26 -7.77
N ILE A 134 9.56 19.50 -7.64
CA ILE A 134 8.68 18.66 -6.83
C ILE A 134 8.63 17.31 -7.55
N VAL A 135 9.56 16.43 -7.16
CA VAL A 135 9.55 15.02 -7.56
C VAL A 135 8.29 14.42 -6.97
N ARG A 136 7.21 14.45 -7.74
CA ARG A 136 5.97 13.73 -7.45
C ARG A 136 6.34 12.25 -7.39
N ARG A 137 6.58 11.72 -6.19
CA ARG A 137 6.72 10.27 -5.98
C ARG A 137 5.48 9.63 -6.58
N ARG A 138 5.66 8.60 -7.41
CA ARG A 138 4.51 7.86 -7.92
C ARG A 138 3.98 7.03 -6.75
N GLU A 139 2.78 7.37 -6.30
CA GLU A 139 2.02 6.57 -5.36
C GLU A 139 1.44 5.38 -6.12
N GLU A 140 1.77 4.17 -5.67
CA GLU A 140 1.19 2.92 -6.16
C GLU A 140 0.34 2.33 -5.02
N GLN A 141 -0.95 2.18 -5.25
CA GLN A 141 -1.90 1.65 -4.26
C GLN A 141 -2.15 0.17 -4.54
N LYS A 142 -2.10 -0.67 -3.51
CA LYS A 142 -2.37 -2.12 -3.60
C LYS A 142 -3.27 -2.57 -2.46
N ILE A 143 -4.05 -3.61 -2.69
CA ILE A 143 -4.78 -4.31 -1.64
C ILE A 143 -3.99 -5.58 -1.32
N LEU A 144 -3.70 -5.80 -0.04
CA LEU A 144 -2.95 -6.94 0.46
C LEU A 144 -3.87 -7.79 1.33
N THR A 145 -4.23 -8.99 0.86
CA THR A 145 -4.90 -10.00 1.68
C THR A 145 -3.86 -10.63 2.61
N VAL A 146 -4.01 -10.41 3.90
CA VAL A 146 -3.03 -10.77 4.93
C VAL A 146 -3.69 -11.43 6.14
N THR A 147 -2.95 -12.21 6.93
CA THR A 147 -3.48 -12.75 8.20
C THR A 147 -3.70 -11.63 9.21
N THR A 148 -4.55 -11.86 10.22
CA THR A 148 -4.76 -10.87 11.29
C THR A 148 -3.45 -10.47 11.99
N TYR A 149 -2.51 -11.41 12.17
CA TYR A 149 -1.17 -11.13 12.69
C TYR A 149 -0.35 -10.20 11.79
N GLN A 150 -0.31 -10.49 10.48
CA GLN A 150 0.37 -9.66 9.49
C GLN A 150 -0.24 -8.25 9.43
N MET A 151 -1.57 -8.13 9.47
CA MET A 151 -2.27 -6.84 9.58
C MET A 151 -1.82 -6.07 10.83
N CYS A 152 -1.76 -6.71 12.00
CA CYS A 152 -1.34 -6.05 13.24
C CYS A 152 0.10 -5.49 13.15
N LEU A 153 1.00 -6.21 12.47
CA LEU A 153 2.36 -5.74 12.22
C LEU A 153 2.40 -4.60 11.20
N LEU A 154 1.71 -4.74 10.06
CA LEU A 154 1.66 -3.73 9.00
C LEU A 154 1.11 -2.40 9.52
N MET A 155 0.05 -2.42 10.34
CA MET A 155 -0.56 -1.22 10.89
C MET A 155 0.36 -0.44 11.84
N ARG A 156 1.38 -1.07 12.45
CA ARG A 156 2.39 -0.36 13.25
C ARG A 156 3.37 0.46 12.40
N PHE A 157 3.54 0.14 11.12
CA PHE A 157 4.36 0.94 10.20
C PHE A 157 3.74 2.28 9.81
N ASN A 158 2.43 2.47 10.06
CA ASN A 158 1.79 3.79 9.92
C ASN A 158 2.27 4.80 10.97
N ILE A 159 2.93 4.34 12.04
CA ILE A 159 3.48 5.17 13.13
C ILE A 159 5.02 5.14 13.13
N ASN A 160 5.61 3.97 12.87
CA ASN A 160 7.06 3.77 12.94
C ASN A 160 7.62 3.35 11.57
N GLU A 161 8.56 4.11 11.00
CA GLU A 161 9.22 3.74 9.73
C GLU A 161 9.97 2.39 9.84
N LYS A 162 10.48 2.05 11.03
CA LYS A 162 11.31 0.88 11.31
C LYS A 162 10.94 0.26 12.65
N MET A 163 10.96 -1.06 12.72
CA MET A 163 10.84 -1.84 13.95
C MET A 163 11.90 -2.95 13.94
N THR A 164 12.43 -3.27 15.11
CA THR A 164 13.25 -4.47 15.33
C THR A 164 12.36 -5.63 15.77
N PHE A 165 12.92 -6.85 15.73
CA PHE A 165 12.38 -8.00 16.46
C PHE A 165 12.53 -7.79 17.96
#